data_AF-A0A345YS48-F1
#
_entry.id   AF-A0A345YS48-F1
#
_cell.length_a   1.000
_cell.length_b   1.000
_cell.length_c   1.000
_cell.angle_alpha   90.00
_cell.angle_beta   90.00
_cell.angle_gamma   90.00
#
_symmetry.space_group_name_H-M   'P 1'
#
loop_
_entity.id
_entity.type
_entity.pdbx_description
1 polymer ?
#
loop_
_entity_poly.entity_id
_entity_poly.type
_entity_poly.pdbx_seq_one_letter_code
_entity_poly.pdbx_strand_id
1 'polypeptide(L)'
;MTASAPRPARRSRSARRPYPEAREHAAGRAPEGEAPASFEGRPLHHPEEDVEDQGLAFDVATVVSRRGALGALGAGSVVAVLAACSTGSTTTGTAASDGGGASDGGGTTDSSYTEMPTETAGPYPGDGSNGADVLETSGVERSDITTSIDSGTAVDGVPLALTLTVIDMAGGDVPMEGAAVYLWQCDAAGQYSMYSEGVEEETFLRGVQITDDAGQVSFTSIVPGCYTGRWPHLHFEVFPEAESIVDAGNALLTSQIAMPEAACDDVFALEEYAGSAENLAQLTLETDTIFSDGYDQQLASLSGDVETGYSFTLDVPIDTTTEPEAGGMAGGAMGGEPPEGGQGGPGEGGAPPEGAPGEGGPGGDAPAGAPSDGGGDEQA
;
A
#
# COMPACT_ATOMS: atom_id res chain seq x y z
N MET A 1 -52.60 16.66 58.94
CA MET A 1 -52.70 17.31 57.62
C MET A 1 -51.68 18.43 57.66
N THR A 2 -50.55 18.44 56.96
CA THR A 2 -50.21 17.98 55.60
C THR A 2 -48.72 17.67 55.49
N ALA A 3 -48.39 16.88 54.47
CA ALA A 3 -47.15 16.15 54.22
C ALA A 3 -45.87 16.99 54.05
N SER A 4 -44.75 16.41 54.47
CA SER A 4 -43.37 16.79 54.16
C SER A 4 -42.94 16.07 52.87
N ALA A 5 -42.42 16.81 51.89
CA ALA A 5 -41.92 16.28 50.62
C ALA A 5 -40.38 16.50 50.51
N PRO A 6 -39.64 15.61 49.82
CA PRO A 6 -38.21 15.40 50.05
C PRO A 6 -37.27 16.14 49.08
N ARG A 7 -36.01 16.28 49.50
CA ARG A 7 -34.86 16.86 48.77
C ARG A 7 -34.47 16.04 47.52
N PRO A 8 -33.97 16.67 46.43
CA PRO A 8 -33.45 15.94 45.28
C PRO A 8 -32.02 15.43 45.47
N ALA A 9 -31.76 14.30 44.82
CA ALA A 9 -30.56 13.47 44.92
C ALA A 9 -29.35 13.99 44.13
N ARG A 10 -28.18 13.58 44.62
CA ARG A 10 -26.82 13.91 44.19
C ARG A 10 -26.46 13.10 42.93
N ARG A 11 -26.08 13.76 41.83
CA ARG A 11 -25.55 13.11 40.62
C ARG A 11 -24.21 12.42 40.91
N SER A 12 -24.12 11.15 40.53
CA SER A 12 -22.92 10.32 40.59
C SER A 12 -21.91 10.76 39.52
N ARG A 13 -20.67 11.01 39.95
CA ARG A 13 -19.51 11.17 39.05
C ARG A 13 -19.08 9.77 38.58
N SER A 14 -19.01 9.58 37.26
CA SER A 14 -18.37 8.42 36.64
C SER A 14 -16.89 8.39 37.01
N ALA A 15 -16.42 7.22 37.45
CA ALA A 15 -15.04 6.98 37.85
C ALA A 15 -14.20 6.67 36.60
N ARG A 16 -13.24 7.52 36.26
CA ARG A 16 -12.17 7.19 35.32
C ARG A 16 -11.25 6.15 35.97
N ARG A 17 -11.03 5.02 35.28
CA ARG A 17 -9.96 4.07 35.62
C ARG A 17 -8.63 4.60 35.05
N PRO A 18 -7.52 4.53 35.79
CA PRO A 18 -6.21 4.93 35.29
C PRO A 18 -5.58 3.78 34.47
N TYR A 19 -5.08 4.07 33.27
CA TYR A 19 -4.15 3.21 32.53
C TYR A 19 -2.69 3.62 32.88
N PRO A 20 -1.70 2.72 32.76
CA PRO A 20 -0.35 2.95 33.22
C PRO A 20 0.39 3.94 32.32
N GLU A 21 1.24 4.77 32.94
CA GLU A 21 2.07 5.78 32.26
C GLU A 21 3.12 5.10 31.36
N ALA A 22 3.21 5.56 30.11
CA ALA A 22 4.28 5.18 29.18
C ALA A 22 5.64 5.66 29.72
N ARG A 23 6.66 4.80 29.63
CA ARG A 23 8.04 5.15 29.97
C ARG A 23 8.61 6.03 28.85
N GLU A 24 9.10 7.21 29.23
CA GLU A 24 9.93 8.08 28.37
C GLU A 24 11.18 7.30 27.93
N HIS A 25 11.36 7.13 26.62
CA HIS A 25 12.61 6.65 26.05
C HIS A 25 13.61 7.81 25.96
N ALA A 26 14.71 7.67 26.69
CA ALA A 26 15.82 8.61 26.68
C ALA A 26 16.53 8.62 25.31
N ALA A 27 16.84 9.83 24.82
CA ALA A 27 17.62 10.07 23.61
C ALA A 27 18.96 9.31 23.63
N GLY A 28 19.10 8.35 22.72
CA GLY A 28 20.32 7.58 22.49
C GLY A 28 21.14 8.19 21.35
N ARG A 29 22.42 8.41 21.64
CA ARG A 29 23.48 8.91 20.76
C ARG A 29 23.76 7.95 19.58
N ALA A 30 23.94 8.51 18.37
CA ALA A 30 24.29 7.80 17.15
C ALA A 30 25.62 7.00 17.24
N PRO A 31 25.69 5.78 16.67
CA PRO A 31 26.96 5.16 16.33
C PRO A 31 27.31 5.39 14.85
N GLU A 32 28.54 5.83 14.61
CA GLU A 32 29.18 5.85 13.29
C GLU A 32 29.40 4.41 12.77
N GLY A 33 29.03 4.18 11.52
CA GLY A 33 29.28 2.93 10.78
C GLY A 33 28.11 2.56 9.89
N GLU A 34 27.88 3.33 8.81
CA GLU A 34 26.85 3.05 7.80
C GLU A 34 27.05 1.63 7.25
N ALA A 35 26.14 0.72 7.58
CA ALA A 35 25.95 -0.49 6.80
C ALA A 35 25.43 -0.06 5.41
N PRO A 36 25.83 -0.70 4.30
CA PRO A 36 25.31 -0.32 3.00
C PRO A 36 23.79 -0.44 3.00
N ALA A 37 23.10 0.60 2.50
CA ALA A 37 21.65 0.62 2.37
C ALA A 37 21.19 -0.64 1.63
N SER A 38 20.23 -1.36 2.22
CA SER A 38 19.79 -2.67 1.75
C SER A 38 18.29 -2.84 1.89
N PHE A 39 17.68 -3.46 0.90
CA PHE A 39 16.27 -3.85 0.89
C PHE A 39 16.17 -5.37 0.86
N GLU A 40 15.44 -5.98 1.79
CA GLU A 40 15.32 -7.45 1.93
C GLU A 40 16.68 -8.19 1.99
N GLY A 41 17.68 -7.58 2.63
CA GLY A 41 19.04 -8.15 2.71
C GLY A 41 19.86 -8.07 1.42
N ARG A 42 19.37 -7.39 0.38
CA ARG A 42 20.09 -7.09 -0.86
C ARG A 42 20.60 -5.65 -0.85
N PRO A 43 21.85 -5.37 -1.24
CA PRO A 43 22.33 -4.00 -1.37
C PRO A 43 21.55 -3.25 -2.45
N LEU A 44 21.20 -2.00 -2.17
CA LEU A 44 20.59 -1.09 -3.15
C LEU A 44 21.53 -0.86 -4.33
N HIS A 45 20.97 -0.64 -5.51
CA HIS A 45 21.74 -0.37 -6.73
C HIS A 45 22.36 1.03 -6.67
N HIS A 46 21.62 1.98 -6.09
CA HIS A 46 22.03 3.34 -5.79
C HIS A 46 21.89 3.58 -4.28
N PRO A 47 22.93 3.30 -3.47
CA PRO A 47 22.87 3.38 -2.00
C PRO A 47 22.60 4.78 -1.43
N GLU A 48 22.73 5.80 -2.28
CA GLU A 48 22.51 7.21 -1.99
C GLU A 48 21.11 7.71 -2.39
N GLU A 49 20.30 6.87 -3.03
CA GLU A 49 18.95 7.19 -3.50
C GLU A 49 17.92 6.39 -2.68
N ASP A 50 16.73 6.96 -2.51
CA ASP A 50 15.63 6.26 -1.85
C ASP A 50 15.18 5.04 -2.66
N VAL A 51 14.42 4.15 -2.04
CA VAL A 51 13.90 2.93 -2.71
C VAL A 51 13.05 3.30 -3.94
N GLU A 52 12.36 4.44 -3.85
CA GLU A 52 11.54 5.12 -4.86
C GLU A 52 12.30 5.39 -6.18
N ASP A 53 13.60 5.66 -6.07
CA ASP A 53 14.45 6.15 -7.17
C ASP A 53 15.39 5.05 -7.72
N GLN A 54 15.32 3.83 -7.20
CA GLN A 54 16.15 2.70 -7.65
C GLN A 54 15.86 2.27 -9.11
N GLY A 55 14.77 2.78 -9.69
CA GLY A 55 14.39 2.66 -11.09
C GLY A 55 13.94 1.26 -11.51
N LEU A 56 13.51 1.16 -12.77
CA LEU A 56 12.83 0.00 -13.38
C LEU A 56 13.58 -1.35 -13.23
N ALA A 57 14.90 -1.34 -13.02
CA ALA A 57 15.68 -2.55 -12.80
C ALA A 57 15.47 -3.16 -11.40
N PHE A 58 15.25 -2.33 -10.39
CA PHE A 58 14.94 -2.76 -9.04
C PHE A 58 13.53 -3.36 -8.97
N ASP A 59 12.54 -2.70 -9.57
CA ASP A 59 11.15 -3.17 -9.64
C ASP A 59 11.02 -4.50 -10.40
N VAL A 60 11.70 -4.63 -11.55
CA VAL A 60 11.71 -5.89 -12.31
C VAL A 60 12.39 -7.01 -11.53
N ALA A 61 13.47 -6.73 -10.79
CA ALA A 61 14.13 -7.75 -9.97
C ALA A 61 13.26 -8.23 -8.79
N THR A 62 12.48 -7.32 -8.20
CA THR A 62 11.52 -7.62 -7.12
C THR A 62 10.31 -8.41 -7.63
N VAL A 63 9.85 -8.16 -8.86
CA VAL A 63 8.75 -8.92 -9.48
C VAL A 63 9.22 -10.30 -10.01
N VAL A 64 10.45 -10.41 -10.53
CA VAL A 64 10.99 -11.68 -11.08
C VAL A 64 11.32 -12.69 -9.97
N SER A 65 11.70 -12.24 -8.77
CA SER A 65 11.91 -13.14 -7.62
C SER A 65 10.61 -13.88 -7.22
N ARG A 66 9.46 -13.20 -7.31
CA ARG A 66 8.11 -13.77 -7.07
C ARG A 66 7.71 -14.79 -8.13
N ARG A 67 7.99 -14.53 -9.42
CA ARG A 67 7.71 -15.48 -10.53
C ARG A 67 8.56 -16.76 -10.51
N GLY A 68 9.75 -16.72 -9.90
CA GLY A 68 10.58 -17.90 -9.70
C GLY A 68 10.01 -18.92 -8.70
N ALA A 69 9.22 -18.45 -7.72
CA ALA A 69 8.62 -19.29 -6.68
C ALA A 69 7.34 -19.99 -7.16
N LEU A 70 6.52 -19.33 -7.98
CA LEU A 70 5.26 -19.87 -8.49
C LEU A 70 5.43 -20.86 -9.67
N GLY A 71 6.56 -20.82 -10.37
CA GLY A 71 6.87 -21.75 -11.47
C GLY A 71 7.17 -23.19 -11.04
N ALA A 72 7.33 -23.46 -9.74
CA ALA A 72 7.72 -24.78 -9.22
C ALA A 72 6.55 -25.69 -8.80
N LEU A 73 5.30 -25.18 -8.77
CA LEU A 73 4.13 -25.96 -8.29
C LEU A 73 3.08 -26.26 -9.38
N GLY A 74 3.21 -25.69 -10.58
CA GLY A 74 2.20 -25.77 -11.65
C GLY A 74 2.37 -26.90 -12.67
N ALA A 75 2.92 -28.07 -12.30
CA ALA A 75 3.10 -29.19 -13.24
C ALA A 75 2.56 -30.52 -12.69
N GLY A 76 1.26 -30.76 -12.89
CA GLY A 76 0.75 -32.14 -13.03
C GLY A 76 -0.63 -32.41 -12.47
N SER A 77 -1.64 -32.47 -13.36
CA SER A 77 -2.54 -33.63 -13.60
C SER A 77 -3.96 -33.21 -13.98
N VAL A 78 -4.18 -32.97 -15.28
CA VAL A 78 -5.51 -33.02 -15.89
C VAL A 78 -5.83 -34.48 -16.20
N VAL A 79 -6.81 -35.07 -15.53
CA VAL A 79 -7.42 -36.36 -15.91
C VAL A 79 -8.88 -36.14 -16.24
N ALA A 80 -9.18 -36.10 -17.54
CA ALA A 80 -10.53 -36.19 -18.07
C ALA A 80 -11.00 -37.66 -18.09
N VAL A 81 -12.16 -37.96 -17.50
CA VAL A 81 -12.84 -39.25 -17.67
C VAL A 81 -14.23 -39.01 -18.25
N LEU A 82 -14.35 -39.23 -19.56
CA LEU A 82 -15.60 -39.47 -20.28
C LEU A 82 -15.79 -40.98 -20.44
N ALA A 83 -16.87 -41.56 -19.90
CA ALA A 83 -17.42 -42.82 -20.39
C ALA A 83 -18.89 -43.00 -20.00
N ALA A 84 -19.69 -43.27 -21.02
CA ALA A 84 -21.12 -43.54 -21.01
C ALA A 84 -21.49 -44.91 -20.40
N CYS A 85 -22.76 -45.08 -20.02
CA CYS A 85 -23.60 -46.21 -20.45
C CYS A 85 -25.09 -45.97 -20.13
N SER A 86 -25.90 -45.94 -21.18
CA SER A 86 -27.34 -46.16 -21.15
C SER A 86 -27.66 -47.66 -20.97
N THR A 87 -28.65 -48.01 -20.15
CA THR A 87 -29.65 -49.07 -20.43
C THR A 87 -30.79 -48.94 -19.41
N GLY A 88 -32.01 -48.87 -19.94
CA GLY A 88 -33.23 -48.73 -19.15
C GLY A 88 -33.70 -50.02 -18.47
N SER A 89 -34.59 -49.85 -17.50
CA SER A 89 -35.63 -50.82 -17.15
C SER A 89 -36.76 -50.10 -16.42
N THR A 90 -37.95 -50.21 -17.00
CA THR A 90 -39.25 -49.83 -16.45
C THR A 90 -39.66 -50.73 -15.28
N THR A 91 -40.08 -50.13 -14.16
CA THR A 91 -41.10 -50.69 -13.26
C THR A 91 -41.90 -49.57 -12.60
N THR A 92 -43.21 -49.59 -12.83
CA THR A 92 -44.27 -48.82 -12.16
C THR A 92 -44.55 -49.33 -10.74
N GLY A 93 -44.79 -48.43 -9.78
CA GLY A 93 -45.36 -48.79 -8.47
C GLY A 93 -45.38 -47.67 -7.41
N THR A 94 -46.43 -46.85 -7.44
CA THR A 94 -47.21 -46.28 -6.30
C THR A 94 -46.54 -45.62 -5.08
N ALA A 95 -46.82 -44.31 -4.95
CA ALA A 95 -46.98 -43.43 -3.77
C ALA A 95 -46.45 -43.81 -2.37
N ALA A 96 -45.63 -42.91 -1.80
CA ALA A 96 -45.66 -42.51 -0.39
C ALA A 96 -45.16 -41.06 -0.25
N SER A 97 -45.80 -40.30 0.63
CA SER A 97 -45.54 -38.90 0.94
C SER A 97 -44.49 -38.73 2.04
N ASP A 98 -43.84 -37.57 1.98
CA ASP A 98 -43.23 -36.80 3.07
C ASP A 98 -41.87 -37.22 3.64
N GLY A 99 -41.00 -36.22 3.72
CA GLY A 99 -39.57 -36.34 3.98
C GLY A 99 -38.89 -35.12 3.38
N GLY A 100 -39.15 -33.96 3.99
CA GLY A 100 -38.62 -32.66 3.60
C GLY A 100 -37.13 -32.74 3.27
N GLY A 101 -36.82 -32.64 1.99
CA GLY A 101 -35.49 -32.35 1.53
C GLY A 101 -35.15 -30.93 1.94
N ALA A 102 -34.33 -30.79 2.97
CA ALA A 102 -33.37 -29.70 2.97
C ALA A 102 -32.36 -30.05 1.88
N SER A 103 -32.74 -29.80 0.63
CA SER A 103 -31.76 -29.41 -0.37
C SER A 103 -31.21 -28.09 0.15
N ASP A 104 -30.07 -28.17 0.82
CA ASP A 104 -29.11 -27.08 0.87
C ASP A 104 -28.76 -26.81 -0.59
N GLY A 105 -29.62 -26.01 -1.21
CA GLY A 105 -29.36 -25.40 -2.47
C GLY A 105 -28.31 -24.35 -2.15
N GLY A 106 -27.05 -24.78 -2.16
CA GLY A 106 -25.96 -23.98 -2.71
C GLY A 106 -26.32 -23.67 -4.16
N GLY A 107 -27.40 -22.92 -4.35
CA GLY A 107 -27.59 -22.15 -5.54
C GLY A 107 -26.52 -21.10 -5.40
N THR A 108 -25.47 -21.24 -6.20
CA THR A 108 -24.65 -20.11 -6.58
C THR A 108 -25.66 -19.08 -7.10
N THR A 109 -26.06 -18.13 -6.25
CA THR A 109 -26.71 -16.93 -6.74
C THR A 109 -25.73 -16.37 -7.73
N ASP A 110 -26.10 -16.38 -9.01
CA ASP A 110 -25.30 -15.79 -10.07
C ASP A 110 -25.08 -14.34 -9.66
N SER A 111 -23.85 -14.01 -9.26
CA SER A 111 -23.53 -12.66 -8.82
C SER A 111 -23.71 -11.74 -10.02
N SER A 112 -24.31 -10.59 -9.77
CA SER A 112 -24.40 -9.51 -10.74
C SER A 112 -23.08 -8.73 -10.89
N TYR A 113 -22.13 -9.00 -9.99
CA TYR A 113 -20.81 -8.38 -9.96
C TYR A 113 -19.72 -9.36 -10.43
N THR A 114 -18.59 -8.79 -10.83
CA THR A 114 -17.32 -9.50 -10.94
C THR A 114 -16.50 -9.12 -9.70
N GLU A 115 -15.79 -10.06 -9.10
CA GLU A 115 -14.94 -9.79 -7.94
C GLU A 115 -13.91 -8.70 -8.25
N MET A 116 -13.67 -7.79 -7.31
CA MET A 116 -12.69 -6.73 -7.46
C MET A 116 -11.28 -7.32 -7.63
N PRO A 117 -10.48 -6.86 -8.61
CA PRO A 117 -9.11 -7.34 -8.77
C PRO A 117 -8.25 -7.04 -7.53
N THR A 118 -7.49 -8.04 -7.09
CA THR A 118 -6.46 -7.88 -6.05
C THR A 118 -5.20 -7.28 -6.66
N GLU A 119 -4.63 -6.27 -5.98
CA GLU A 119 -3.35 -5.66 -6.32
C GLU A 119 -2.34 -5.80 -5.19
N THR A 120 -1.09 -5.42 -5.48
CA THR A 120 -0.10 -5.24 -4.42
C THR A 120 -0.42 -4.04 -3.53
N ALA A 121 -0.12 -4.17 -2.23
CA ALA A 121 -0.06 -3.03 -1.31
C ALA A 121 1.03 -2.02 -1.70
N GLY A 122 1.97 -2.42 -2.55
CA GLY A 122 3.15 -1.62 -2.86
C GLY A 122 4.07 -1.51 -1.63
N PRO A 123 5.10 -0.66 -1.74
CA PRO A 123 6.10 -0.51 -0.67
C PRO A 123 5.67 0.42 0.48
N TYR A 124 4.54 1.15 0.36
CA TYR A 124 4.18 2.19 1.34
C TYR A 124 2.88 1.97 2.14
N PRO A 125 2.49 0.73 2.53
CA PRO A 125 1.34 0.54 3.39
C PRO A 125 1.66 0.96 4.83
N GLY A 126 0.69 1.48 5.57
CA GLY A 126 0.85 1.80 6.99
C GLY A 126 0.29 0.71 7.90
N ASP A 127 0.38 -0.56 7.48
CA ASP A 127 -0.27 -1.73 8.09
C ASP A 127 0.71 -2.65 8.86
N GLY A 128 1.96 -2.21 9.02
CA GLY A 128 3.04 -2.97 9.63
C GLY A 128 3.70 -4.02 8.74
N SER A 129 3.13 -4.33 7.55
CA SER A 129 3.67 -5.36 6.65
C SER A 129 5.04 -4.99 6.07
N ASN A 130 5.33 -3.70 5.97
CA ASN A 130 6.62 -3.15 5.54
C ASN A 130 7.25 -2.22 6.59
N GLY A 131 7.02 -2.50 7.87
CA GLY A 131 7.68 -1.84 9.00
C GLY A 131 6.98 -0.61 9.57
N ALA A 132 6.40 0.25 8.74
CA ALA A 132 5.60 1.39 9.21
C ALA A 132 4.17 0.93 9.53
N ASP A 133 3.64 1.37 10.67
CA ASP A 133 2.31 0.98 11.14
C ASP A 133 1.56 2.18 11.76
N VAL A 134 0.48 2.60 11.12
CA VAL A 134 -0.46 3.62 11.60
C VAL A 134 -1.79 3.01 12.03
N LEU A 135 -2.04 1.73 11.75
CA LEU A 135 -3.30 1.06 12.08
C LEU A 135 -3.46 0.86 13.59
N GLU A 136 -2.35 0.78 14.33
CA GLU A 136 -2.35 0.80 15.80
C GLU A 136 -2.50 2.21 16.41
N THR A 137 -2.44 3.27 15.60
CA THR A 137 -2.45 4.66 16.09
C THR A 137 -3.85 5.14 16.43
N SER A 138 -4.02 5.64 17.66
CA SER A 138 -5.27 6.24 18.11
C SER A 138 -5.62 7.46 17.24
N GLY A 139 -6.77 7.39 16.56
CA GLY A 139 -7.23 8.43 15.65
C GLY A 139 -7.11 8.07 14.17
N VAL A 140 -6.59 6.89 13.84
CA VAL A 140 -6.56 6.38 12.46
C VAL A 140 -7.96 6.10 11.91
N GLU A 141 -8.93 5.76 12.77
CA GLU A 141 -10.35 5.67 12.38
C GLU A 141 -10.92 7.09 12.17
N ARG A 142 -10.94 7.54 10.92
CA ARG A 142 -11.32 8.90 10.52
C ARG A 142 -11.71 8.98 9.04
N SER A 143 -12.61 9.90 8.73
CA SER A 143 -13.03 10.18 7.35
C SER A 143 -12.16 11.25 6.69
N ASP A 144 -11.79 12.31 7.40
CA ASP A 144 -10.84 13.30 6.90
C ASP A 144 -9.41 12.82 7.16
N ILE A 145 -8.70 12.54 6.07
CA ILE A 145 -7.31 12.06 6.11
C ILE A 145 -6.31 13.13 5.71
N THR A 146 -6.73 14.37 5.40
CA THR A 146 -5.86 15.44 4.88
C THR A 146 -4.86 16.00 5.90
N THR A 147 -4.89 15.53 7.14
CA THR A 147 -4.06 16.03 8.24
C THR A 147 -3.40 14.87 8.97
N SER A 148 -2.16 15.00 9.40
CA SER A 148 -1.49 14.03 10.27
C SER A 148 -2.12 13.96 11.66
N ILE A 149 -2.20 12.75 12.22
CA ILE A 149 -2.86 12.46 13.51
C ILE A 149 -2.20 13.21 14.66
N ASP A 150 -0.87 13.12 14.77
CA ASP A 150 -0.12 13.59 15.93
C ASP A 150 0.34 15.05 15.80
N SER A 151 0.89 15.42 14.64
CA SER A 151 1.45 16.75 14.39
C SER A 151 0.38 17.79 14.05
N GLY A 152 -0.76 17.36 13.47
CA GLY A 152 -1.73 18.26 12.87
C GLY A 152 -1.25 18.92 11.58
N THR A 153 -0.15 18.45 10.98
CA THR A 153 0.32 18.90 9.66
C THR A 153 -0.73 18.56 8.61
N ALA A 154 -1.20 19.55 7.86
CA ALA A 154 -2.16 19.37 6.78
C ALA A 154 -1.45 19.38 5.43
N VAL A 155 -1.96 18.61 4.47
CA VAL A 155 -1.52 18.65 3.07
C VAL A 155 -2.41 19.55 2.23
N ASP A 156 -1.79 20.26 1.29
CA ASP A 156 -2.49 21.02 0.26
C ASP A 156 -2.74 20.14 -0.98
N GLY A 157 -3.81 20.42 -1.72
CA GLY A 157 -4.18 19.71 -2.94
C GLY A 157 -5.63 19.95 -3.35
N VAL A 158 -6.01 19.46 -4.53
CA VAL A 158 -7.40 19.55 -5.00
C VAL A 158 -8.26 18.60 -4.17
N PRO A 159 -9.33 19.06 -3.49
CA PRO A 159 -10.14 18.21 -2.62
C PRO A 159 -10.75 17.02 -3.37
N LEU A 160 -10.75 15.86 -2.72
CA LEU A 160 -11.31 14.61 -3.23
C LEU A 160 -12.21 13.98 -2.17
N ALA A 161 -13.51 13.89 -2.46
CA ALA A 161 -14.47 13.17 -1.62
C ALA A 161 -14.79 11.83 -2.28
N LEU A 162 -14.57 10.71 -1.57
CA LEU A 162 -14.83 9.39 -2.15
C LEU A 162 -15.68 8.53 -1.23
N THR A 163 -16.52 7.69 -1.83
CA THR A 163 -17.36 6.71 -1.15
C THR A 163 -17.11 5.33 -1.76
N LEU A 164 -16.78 4.35 -0.93
CA LEU A 164 -16.60 2.96 -1.35
C LEU A 164 -17.75 2.13 -0.80
N THR A 165 -18.38 1.31 -1.65
CA THR A 165 -19.46 0.39 -1.25
C THR A 165 -18.92 -1.03 -1.26
N VAL A 166 -18.70 -1.62 -0.10
CA VAL A 166 -18.22 -3.00 0.03
C VAL A 166 -19.40 -3.96 -0.06
N ILE A 167 -19.31 -4.93 -0.97
CA ILE A 167 -20.39 -5.86 -1.31
C ILE A 167 -19.88 -7.29 -1.10
N ASP A 168 -20.57 -8.06 -0.25
CA ASP A 168 -20.33 -9.49 -0.06
C ASP A 168 -21.04 -10.30 -1.15
N MET A 169 -20.26 -10.78 -2.12
CA MET A 169 -20.75 -11.60 -3.22
C MET A 169 -21.18 -12.99 -2.73
N ALA A 170 -20.44 -13.57 -1.78
CA ALA A 170 -20.72 -14.90 -1.24
C ALA A 170 -22.04 -14.92 -0.44
N GLY A 171 -22.36 -13.80 0.20
CA GLY A 171 -23.64 -13.54 0.90
C GLY A 171 -24.83 -13.28 -0.03
N GLY A 172 -24.64 -13.25 -1.35
CA GLY A 172 -25.69 -12.99 -2.34
C GLY A 172 -25.81 -11.52 -2.75
N ASP A 173 -24.66 -10.88 -3.03
CA ASP A 173 -24.53 -9.47 -3.44
C ASP A 173 -25.14 -8.48 -2.42
N VAL A 174 -24.89 -8.72 -1.13
CA VAL A 174 -25.41 -7.87 -0.04
C VAL A 174 -24.34 -6.88 0.45
N PRO A 175 -24.72 -5.69 0.94
CA PRO A 175 -23.75 -4.79 1.55
C PRO A 175 -23.05 -5.44 2.74
N MET A 176 -21.73 -5.27 2.84
CA MET A 176 -20.93 -5.80 3.94
C MET A 176 -20.88 -4.76 5.06
N GLU A 177 -21.76 -4.85 6.06
CA GLU A 177 -21.77 -3.98 7.25
C GLU A 177 -20.65 -4.38 8.23
N GLY A 178 -19.98 -3.40 8.84
CA GLY A 178 -18.97 -3.64 9.87
C GLY A 178 -17.55 -4.00 9.38
N ALA A 179 -17.33 -4.15 8.07
CA ALA A 179 -15.99 -4.28 7.50
C ALA A 179 -15.17 -3.00 7.70
N ALA A 180 -13.86 -3.16 7.87
CA ALA A 180 -12.94 -2.04 7.99
C ALA A 180 -12.23 -1.80 6.66
N VAL A 181 -12.21 -0.56 6.20
CA VAL A 181 -11.52 -0.15 4.99
C VAL A 181 -10.38 0.78 5.37
N TYR A 182 -9.15 0.35 5.11
CA TYR A 182 -7.95 1.18 5.22
C TYR A 182 -7.66 1.80 3.85
N LEU A 183 -7.39 3.10 3.81
CA LEU A 183 -7.02 3.83 2.60
C LEU A 183 -5.72 4.59 2.80
N TRP A 184 -4.85 4.57 1.78
CA TRP A 184 -3.65 5.40 1.74
C TRP A 184 -3.30 5.86 0.32
N GLN A 185 -2.60 6.98 0.21
CA GLN A 185 -2.10 7.53 -1.05
C GLN A 185 -0.89 8.44 -0.82
N CYS A 186 -0.25 8.87 -1.90
CA CYS A 186 0.70 9.98 -1.86
C CYS A 186 -0.02 11.35 -1.82
N ASP A 187 0.74 12.38 -1.46
CA ASP A 187 0.33 13.78 -1.55
C ASP A 187 0.43 14.36 -2.97
N ALA A 188 0.20 15.66 -3.12
CA ALA A 188 0.24 16.35 -4.41
C ALA A 188 1.63 16.34 -5.08
N ALA A 189 2.71 16.26 -4.29
CA ALA A 189 4.08 16.14 -4.77
C ALA A 189 4.50 14.69 -5.04
N GLY A 190 3.62 13.72 -4.77
CA GLY A 190 3.92 12.30 -4.94
C GLY A 190 4.63 11.66 -3.75
N GLN A 191 4.69 12.33 -2.60
CA GLN A 191 5.33 11.82 -1.38
C GLN A 191 4.36 10.98 -0.54
N TYR A 192 4.84 9.87 0.03
CA TYR A 192 4.08 9.06 0.98
C TYR A 192 4.48 9.41 2.40
N SER A 193 3.50 9.83 3.21
CA SER A 193 3.68 9.97 4.66
C SER A 193 4.20 8.66 5.26
N MET A 194 5.03 8.76 6.30
CA MET A 194 5.75 7.64 6.94
C MET A 194 6.95 7.07 6.17
N TYR A 195 7.18 7.49 4.92
CA TYR A 195 8.17 6.85 4.05
C TYR A 195 9.12 7.83 3.35
N SER A 196 8.58 8.81 2.63
CA SER A 196 9.39 9.70 1.79
C SER A 196 10.15 10.73 2.62
N GLU A 197 11.34 11.13 2.14
CA GLU A 197 12.20 12.11 2.81
C GLU A 197 11.43 13.42 3.12
N GLY A 198 11.49 13.86 4.38
CA GLY A 198 10.85 15.09 4.87
C GLY A 198 9.42 14.91 5.39
N VAL A 199 8.80 13.74 5.20
CA VAL A 199 7.44 13.41 5.68
C VAL A 199 7.37 12.04 6.38
N GLU A 200 8.51 11.49 6.81
CA GLU A 200 8.63 10.19 7.50
C GLU A 200 7.94 10.16 8.86
N GLU A 201 7.81 11.31 9.52
CA GLU A 201 7.14 11.45 10.83
C GLU A 201 5.67 11.87 10.70
N GLU A 202 5.16 12.00 9.47
CA GLU A 202 3.81 12.42 9.18
C GLU A 202 2.87 11.22 8.91
N THR A 203 1.56 11.43 9.08
CA THR A 203 0.52 10.39 8.95
C THR A 203 -0.70 10.87 8.17
N PHE A 204 -0.59 11.99 7.45
CA PHE A 204 -1.64 12.43 6.53
C PHE A 204 -1.89 11.38 5.45
N LEU A 205 -3.05 11.49 4.80
CA LEU A 205 -3.54 10.66 3.70
C LEU A 205 -3.54 9.16 3.99
N ARG A 206 -3.73 8.82 5.27
CA ARG A 206 -3.94 7.45 5.78
C ARG A 206 -5.12 7.44 6.73
N GLY A 207 -6.06 6.52 6.56
CA GLY A 207 -7.19 6.42 7.47
C GLY A 207 -8.02 5.16 7.29
N VAL A 208 -8.74 4.83 8.35
CA VAL A 208 -9.66 3.68 8.41
C VAL A 208 -11.08 4.19 8.58
N GLN A 209 -12.02 3.56 7.88
CA GLN A 209 -13.45 3.74 8.11
C GLN A 209 -14.12 2.38 8.21
N ILE A 210 -15.20 2.32 9.00
CA ILE A 210 -16.03 1.12 9.13
C ILE A 210 -17.27 1.29 8.26
N THR A 211 -17.57 0.28 7.45
CA THR A 211 -18.73 0.27 6.55
C THR A 211 -20.03 0.30 7.34
N ASP A 212 -20.96 1.17 6.91
CA ASP A 212 -22.29 1.29 7.51
C ASP A 212 -23.27 0.16 7.08
N ASP A 213 -24.56 0.32 7.41
CA ASP A 213 -25.62 -0.66 7.06
C ASP A 213 -25.89 -0.77 5.56
N ALA A 214 -25.38 0.18 4.77
CA ALA A 214 -25.36 0.15 3.32
C ALA A 214 -24.00 -0.28 2.75
N GLY A 215 -23.09 -0.79 3.58
CA GLY A 215 -21.76 -1.25 3.19
C GLY A 215 -20.82 -0.11 2.81
N GLN A 216 -21.14 1.14 3.16
CA GLN A 216 -20.44 2.31 2.66
C GLN A 216 -19.43 2.87 3.67
N VAL A 217 -18.27 3.26 3.16
CA VAL A 217 -17.32 4.16 3.84
C VAL A 217 -17.16 5.44 3.03
N SER A 218 -16.82 6.55 3.68
CA SER A 218 -16.54 7.82 3.00
C SER A 218 -15.30 8.48 3.56
N PHE A 219 -14.46 8.98 2.65
CA PHE A 219 -13.23 9.71 2.97
C PHE A 219 -13.21 11.09 2.33
N THR A 220 -12.55 12.02 3.01
CA THR A 220 -12.13 13.33 2.50
C THR A 220 -10.61 13.33 2.39
N SER A 221 -10.13 13.49 1.17
CA SER A 221 -8.72 13.43 0.78
C SER A 221 -8.40 14.58 -0.21
N ILE A 222 -7.26 14.47 -0.89
CA ILE A 222 -6.88 15.27 -2.07
C ILE A 222 -6.64 14.35 -3.27
N VAL A 223 -6.69 14.89 -4.49
CA VAL A 223 -6.21 14.17 -5.69
C VAL A 223 -4.73 13.83 -5.49
N PRO A 224 -4.31 12.56 -5.68
CA PRO A 224 -2.89 12.17 -5.54
C PRO A 224 -2.04 12.78 -6.67
N GLY A 225 -0.77 13.07 -6.36
CA GLY A 225 0.23 13.41 -7.37
C GLY A 225 0.62 12.21 -8.24
N CYS A 226 1.46 12.46 -9.26
CA CYS A 226 2.08 11.41 -10.06
C CYS A 226 3.56 11.32 -9.73
N TYR A 227 3.97 10.25 -9.07
CA TYR A 227 5.38 9.91 -8.91
C TYR A 227 5.88 9.08 -10.09
N THR A 228 7.20 8.97 -10.24
CA THR A 228 7.83 8.33 -11.40
C THR A 228 7.41 6.88 -11.54
N GLY A 229 6.99 6.47 -12.75
CA GLY A 229 6.80 5.07 -13.12
C GLY A 229 5.46 4.44 -12.70
N ARG A 230 4.55 5.18 -12.06
CA ARG A 230 3.25 4.68 -11.62
C ARG A 230 2.11 5.64 -11.97
N TRP A 231 0.99 5.09 -12.42
CA TRP A 231 -0.21 5.85 -12.73
C TRP A 231 -0.80 6.46 -11.46
N PRO A 232 -1.34 7.70 -11.43
CA PRO A 232 -1.89 8.28 -10.20
C PRO A 232 -3.01 7.42 -9.60
N HIS A 233 -2.89 7.07 -8.32
CA HIS A 233 -3.76 6.09 -7.67
C HIS A 233 -3.95 6.34 -6.18
N LEU A 234 -4.99 5.70 -5.63
CA LEU A 234 -5.20 5.50 -4.20
C LEU A 234 -5.11 4.00 -3.92
N HIS A 235 -4.56 3.60 -2.79
CA HIS A 235 -4.59 2.22 -2.34
C HIS A 235 -5.69 2.03 -1.30
N PHE A 236 -6.20 0.81 -1.20
CA PHE A 236 -7.05 0.43 -0.09
C PHE A 236 -6.94 -1.06 0.25
N GLU A 237 -7.29 -1.36 1.49
CA GLU A 237 -7.45 -2.71 2.02
C GLU A 237 -8.81 -2.84 2.68
N VAL A 238 -9.43 -4.01 2.55
CA VAL A 238 -10.69 -4.34 3.22
C VAL A 238 -10.44 -5.50 4.18
N PHE A 239 -10.79 -5.30 5.44
CA PHE A 239 -10.70 -6.28 6.51
C PHE A 239 -12.11 -6.69 6.95
N PRO A 240 -12.31 -7.91 7.47
CA PRO A 240 -13.64 -8.40 7.84
C PRO A 240 -14.28 -7.59 8.97
N GLU A 241 -13.48 -7.02 9.87
CA GLU A 241 -13.93 -6.19 10.99
C GLU A 241 -12.81 -5.27 11.50
N ALA A 242 -13.17 -4.26 12.28
CA ALA A 242 -12.25 -3.25 12.84
C ALA A 242 -11.08 -3.87 13.60
N GLU A 243 -11.32 -4.92 14.39
CA GLU A 243 -10.29 -5.57 15.18
C GLU A 243 -9.26 -6.34 14.34
N SER A 244 -9.56 -6.61 13.07
CA SER A 244 -8.68 -7.38 12.18
C SER A 244 -7.57 -6.55 11.55
N ILE A 245 -7.66 -5.21 11.59
CA ILE A 245 -6.68 -4.29 10.97
C ILE A 245 -5.29 -4.35 11.61
N VAL A 246 -5.17 -4.97 12.79
CA VAL A 246 -3.89 -5.09 13.53
C VAL A 246 -2.92 -6.12 12.93
N ASP A 247 -3.34 -6.84 11.89
CA ASP A 247 -2.51 -7.76 11.14
C ASP A 247 -2.90 -7.70 9.67
N ALA A 248 -1.98 -7.19 8.85
CA ALA A 248 -2.11 -7.09 7.39
C ALA A 248 -2.53 -8.42 6.72
N GLY A 249 -2.17 -9.56 7.32
CA GLY A 249 -2.55 -10.88 6.81
C GLY A 249 -4.05 -11.18 6.88
N ASN A 250 -4.84 -10.36 7.60
CA ASN A 250 -6.29 -10.50 7.70
C ASN A 250 -7.06 -9.74 6.62
N ALA A 251 -6.39 -8.98 5.74
CA ALA A 251 -7.06 -8.30 4.65
C ALA A 251 -7.77 -9.32 3.75
N LEU A 252 -9.05 -9.10 3.47
CA LEU A 252 -9.84 -9.84 2.48
C LEU A 252 -9.46 -9.44 1.06
N LEU A 253 -9.11 -8.16 0.88
CA LEU A 253 -8.75 -7.56 -0.40
C LEU A 253 -7.71 -6.46 -0.15
N THR A 254 -6.66 -6.46 -0.96
CA THR A 254 -5.78 -5.30 -1.18
C THR A 254 -5.96 -4.89 -2.64
N SER A 255 -6.22 -3.63 -2.93
CA SER A 255 -6.39 -3.17 -4.32
C SER A 255 -6.02 -1.68 -4.47
N GLN A 256 -6.16 -1.17 -5.69
CA GLN A 256 -5.82 0.22 -6.04
C GLN A 256 -6.93 0.84 -6.90
N ILE A 257 -7.09 2.15 -6.80
CA ILE A 257 -8.06 2.95 -7.55
C ILE A 257 -7.27 3.86 -8.49
N ALA A 258 -7.46 3.70 -9.80
CA ALA A 258 -6.82 4.53 -10.81
C ALA A 258 -7.58 5.85 -11.02
N MET A 259 -6.84 6.96 -11.08
CA MET A 259 -7.42 8.26 -11.41
C MET A 259 -7.66 8.41 -12.93
N PRO A 260 -8.77 9.02 -13.39
CA PRO A 260 -8.96 9.33 -14.80
C PRO A 260 -7.95 10.35 -15.32
N GLU A 261 -7.35 10.05 -16.47
CA GLU A 261 -6.36 10.91 -17.14
C GLU A 261 -6.84 12.36 -17.28
N ALA A 262 -8.09 12.57 -17.70
CA ALA A 262 -8.64 13.91 -17.89
C ALA A 262 -8.64 14.75 -16.61
N ALA A 263 -8.86 14.14 -15.44
CA ALA A 263 -8.80 14.87 -14.18
C ALA A 263 -7.35 15.13 -13.76
N CYS A 264 -6.44 14.18 -14.01
CA CYS A 264 -5.01 14.37 -13.81
C CYS A 264 -4.46 15.51 -14.67
N ASP A 265 -4.84 15.59 -15.95
CA ASP A 265 -4.44 16.66 -16.87
C ASP A 265 -4.82 18.05 -16.33
N ASP A 266 -6.04 18.20 -15.83
CA ASP A 266 -6.52 19.46 -15.27
C ASP A 266 -5.82 19.81 -13.94
N VAL A 267 -5.60 18.83 -13.07
CA VAL A 267 -5.00 19.02 -11.73
C VAL A 267 -3.49 19.26 -11.80
N PHE A 268 -2.77 18.54 -12.65
CA PHE A 268 -1.30 18.60 -12.73
C PHE A 268 -0.79 19.87 -13.43
N ALA A 269 -1.69 20.74 -13.88
CA ALA A 269 -1.35 22.10 -14.29
C ALA A 269 -1.12 23.07 -13.12
N LEU A 270 -1.50 22.69 -11.89
CA LEU A 270 -1.34 23.49 -10.68
C LEU A 270 0.09 23.41 -10.11
N GLU A 271 0.50 24.45 -9.38
CA GLU A 271 1.85 24.55 -8.81
C GLU A 271 2.08 23.52 -7.70
N GLU A 272 1.04 23.20 -6.93
CA GLU A 272 1.04 22.20 -5.86
C GLU A 272 1.37 20.78 -6.37
N TYR A 273 1.19 20.53 -7.67
CA TYR A 273 1.41 19.23 -8.33
C TYR A 273 2.64 19.21 -9.24
N ALA A 274 3.58 20.15 -9.04
CA ALA A 274 4.78 20.26 -9.87
C ALA A 274 5.52 18.91 -10.06
N GLY A 275 5.89 18.59 -11.30
CA GLY A 275 6.52 17.31 -11.66
C GLY A 275 5.52 16.22 -12.06
N SER A 276 4.26 16.29 -11.62
CA SER A 276 3.27 15.25 -11.89
C SER A 276 2.93 15.13 -13.39
N ALA A 277 2.86 16.26 -14.10
CA ALA A 277 2.59 16.27 -15.54
C ALA A 277 3.74 15.63 -16.34
N GLU A 278 4.99 15.92 -15.97
CA GLU A 278 6.17 15.31 -16.59
C GLU A 278 6.25 13.81 -16.32
N ASN A 279 5.87 13.37 -15.13
CA ASN A 279 5.79 11.95 -14.78
C ASN A 279 4.69 11.25 -15.57
N LEU A 280 3.46 11.78 -15.57
CA LEU A 280 2.33 11.20 -16.29
C LEU A 280 2.60 11.02 -17.78
N ALA A 281 3.29 11.99 -18.41
CA ALA A 281 3.65 11.92 -19.83
C ALA A 281 4.55 10.73 -20.23
N GLN A 282 5.11 10.00 -19.26
CA GLN A 282 5.99 8.85 -19.49
C GLN A 282 5.26 7.51 -19.44
N LEU A 283 3.97 7.48 -19.10
CA LEU A 283 3.18 6.25 -18.98
C LEU A 283 1.73 6.45 -19.43
N THR A 284 1.03 5.32 -19.47
CA THR A 284 -0.39 5.12 -19.74
C THR A 284 -0.88 4.03 -18.81
N LEU A 285 -2.19 3.89 -18.61
CA LEU A 285 -2.75 2.75 -17.89
C LEU A 285 -2.28 1.41 -18.48
N GLU A 286 -2.15 1.32 -19.81
CA GLU A 286 -1.70 0.11 -20.50
C GLU A 286 -0.19 -0.19 -20.35
N THR A 287 0.59 0.77 -19.86
CA THR A 287 2.02 0.58 -19.57
C THR A 287 2.34 0.57 -18.08
N ASP A 288 1.39 0.94 -17.22
CA ASP A 288 1.53 0.82 -15.77
C ASP A 288 1.61 -0.65 -15.37
N THR A 289 2.55 -0.98 -14.47
CA THR A 289 2.84 -2.37 -14.11
C THR A 289 1.76 -3.03 -13.27
N ILE A 290 0.82 -2.25 -12.72
CA ILE A 290 -0.32 -2.71 -11.93
C ILE A 290 -1.57 -2.73 -12.81
N PHE A 291 -1.91 -1.63 -13.49
CA PHE A 291 -3.19 -1.54 -14.21
C PHE A 291 -3.20 -2.17 -15.62
N SER A 292 -2.04 -2.55 -16.17
CA SER A 292 -1.96 -3.01 -17.58
C SER A 292 -2.64 -4.35 -17.88
N ASP A 293 -3.03 -5.14 -16.87
CA ASP A 293 -3.81 -6.37 -17.04
C ASP A 293 -5.34 -6.16 -16.93
N GLY A 294 -5.79 -4.96 -16.54
CA GLY A 294 -7.17 -4.52 -16.61
C GLY A 294 -7.53 -3.57 -15.46
N TYR A 295 -8.22 -2.47 -15.75
CA TYR A 295 -8.53 -1.43 -14.76
C TYR A 295 -10.00 -0.99 -14.73
N ASP A 296 -10.89 -1.65 -15.47
CA ASP A 296 -12.29 -1.21 -15.65
C ASP A 296 -13.05 -1.10 -14.31
N GLN A 297 -12.75 -1.99 -13.34
CA GLN A 297 -13.35 -1.96 -11.99
C GLN A 297 -12.63 -1.03 -11.01
N GLN A 298 -11.43 -0.55 -11.37
CA GLN A 298 -10.56 0.25 -10.52
C GLN A 298 -10.50 1.72 -10.98
N LEU A 299 -11.00 2.04 -12.17
CA LEU A 299 -11.01 3.39 -12.70
C LEU A 299 -12.11 4.23 -12.04
N ALA A 300 -11.71 5.28 -11.31
CA ALA A 300 -12.67 6.12 -10.60
C ALA A 300 -13.57 6.91 -11.58
N SER A 301 -14.89 6.85 -11.39
CA SER A 301 -15.81 7.74 -12.12
C SER A 301 -15.94 9.07 -11.38
N LEU A 302 -15.09 10.05 -11.71
CA LEU A 302 -15.09 11.36 -11.06
C LEU A 302 -16.21 12.27 -11.55
N SER A 303 -16.70 13.12 -10.66
CA SER A 303 -17.52 14.29 -10.92
C SER A 303 -16.96 15.50 -10.18
N GLY A 304 -17.15 16.71 -10.72
CA GLY A 304 -16.55 17.94 -10.17
C GLY A 304 -15.48 18.51 -11.08
N ASP A 305 -14.67 19.41 -10.52
CA ASP A 305 -13.62 20.14 -11.23
C ASP A 305 -12.54 20.63 -10.25
N VAL A 306 -11.47 21.20 -10.80
CA VAL A 306 -10.33 21.71 -10.01
C VAL A 306 -10.74 22.82 -9.02
N GLU A 307 -11.76 23.63 -9.32
CA GLU A 307 -12.17 24.75 -8.46
C GLU A 307 -13.00 24.29 -7.25
N THR A 308 -13.83 23.26 -7.45
CA THR A 308 -14.79 22.78 -6.45
C THR A 308 -14.38 21.47 -5.79
N GLY A 309 -13.35 20.81 -6.31
CA GLY A 309 -12.92 19.47 -5.92
C GLY A 309 -13.65 18.38 -6.72
N TYR A 310 -13.13 17.16 -6.62
CA TYR A 310 -13.69 15.99 -7.26
C TYR A 310 -14.40 15.09 -6.26
N SER A 311 -15.34 14.28 -6.76
CA SER A 311 -15.93 13.19 -6.00
C SER A 311 -16.22 11.96 -6.84
N PHE A 312 -16.16 10.78 -6.23
CA PHE A 312 -16.56 9.53 -6.86
C PHE A 312 -17.15 8.53 -5.88
N THR A 313 -17.86 7.56 -6.45
CA THR A 313 -18.32 6.34 -5.79
C THR A 313 -17.70 5.14 -6.50
N LEU A 314 -17.28 4.12 -5.75
CA LEU A 314 -16.77 2.87 -6.31
C LEU A 314 -17.39 1.67 -5.59
N ASP A 315 -17.90 0.72 -6.36
CA ASP A 315 -18.36 -0.56 -5.80
C ASP A 315 -17.16 -1.50 -5.65
N VAL A 316 -17.06 -2.15 -4.49
CA VAL A 316 -15.99 -3.07 -4.10
C VAL A 316 -16.61 -4.44 -3.82
N PRO A 317 -16.96 -5.21 -4.85
CA PRO A 317 -17.46 -6.57 -4.70
C PRO A 317 -16.34 -7.53 -4.29
N ILE A 318 -16.55 -8.26 -3.20
CA ILE A 318 -15.59 -9.21 -2.62
C ILE A 318 -16.28 -10.58 -2.50
N ASP A 319 -15.61 -11.64 -2.94
CA ASP A 319 -16.02 -13.01 -2.63
C ASP A 319 -15.27 -13.47 -1.37
N THR A 320 -15.95 -13.48 -0.23
CA THR A 320 -15.35 -13.90 1.05
C THR A 320 -14.97 -15.39 1.11
N THR A 321 -15.28 -16.16 0.06
CA THR A 321 -14.83 -17.55 -0.09
C THR A 321 -13.55 -17.68 -0.93
N THR A 322 -13.13 -16.61 -1.60
CA THR A 322 -11.81 -16.51 -2.22
C THR A 322 -10.77 -16.40 -1.11
N GLU A 323 -9.76 -17.28 -1.16
CA GLU A 323 -8.61 -17.18 -0.24
C GLU A 323 -7.90 -15.84 -0.52
N PRO A 324 -7.69 -14.97 0.48
CA PRO A 324 -7.04 -13.69 0.25
C PRO A 324 -5.63 -13.92 -0.29
N GLU A 325 -5.34 -13.36 -1.47
CA GLU A 325 -3.96 -13.30 -1.94
C GLU A 325 -3.26 -12.21 -1.12
N ALA A 326 -2.35 -12.62 -0.22
CA ALA A 326 -1.65 -11.68 0.64
C ALA A 326 -0.97 -10.58 -0.21
N GLY A 327 -1.48 -9.36 -0.13
CA GLY A 327 -0.88 -8.17 -0.74
C GLY A 327 0.52 -7.86 -0.20
N GLY A 328 0.89 -8.48 0.92
CA GLY A 328 2.18 -8.39 1.59
C GLY A 328 3.33 -9.11 0.87
N MET A 329 4.54 -8.60 1.04
CA MET A 329 5.77 -9.29 0.67
C MET A 329 5.92 -10.55 1.53
N ALA A 330 5.59 -11.71 0.97
CA ALA A 330 5.90 -12.99 1.61
C ALA A 330 7.42 -13.21 1.66
N GLY A 331 8.05 -12.66 2.71
CA GLY A 331 9.37 -13.07 3.18
C GLY A 331 9.28 -14.51 3.67
N GLY A 332 9.79 -15.45 2.88
CA GLY A 332 9.79 -16.87 3.20
C GLY A 332 10.49 -17.14 4.53
N ALA A 333 9.72 -17.53 5.55
CA ALA A 333 10.21 -18.14 6.77
C ALA A 333 10.80 -19.53 6.45
N MET A 334 12.09 -19.59 6.11
CA MET A 334 12.85 -20.83 6.13
C MET A 334 13.51 -20.99 7.49
N GLY A 335 12.73 -21.52 8.44
CA GLY A 335 13.27 -22.17 9.62
C GLY A 335 14.13 -23.36 9.19
N GLY A 336 15.45 -23.20 9.31
CA GLY A 336 16.42 -24.28 9.15
C GLY A 336 17.50 -24.13 10.21
N GLU A 337 17.54 -25.07 11.16
CA GLU A 337 18.60 -25.19 12.17
C GLU A 337 20.00 -25.11 11.53
N PRO A 338 20.95 -24.34 12.13
CA PRO A 338 22.31 -24.30 11.64
C PRO A 338 23.04 -25.61 12.00
N PRO A 339 23.77 -26.25 11.05
CA PRO A 339 24.57 -27.42 11.38
C PRO A 339 25.80 -27.04 12.23
N GLU A 340 26.12 -27.93 13.15
CA GLU A 340 27.21 -27.85 14.13
C GLU A 340 28.59 -27.52 13.53
N GLY A 341 29.34 -26.71 14.26
CA GLY A 341 30.67 -26.23 13.90
C GLY A 341 31.73 -27.33 13.74
N GLY A 342 32.43 -27.29 12.61
CA GLY A 342 33.69 -27.98 12.39
C GLY A 342 34.88 -27.11 12.83
N GLN A 343 35.66 -27.63 13.77
CA GLN A 343 36.87 -27.03 14.34
C GLN A 343 38.01 -26.95 13.30
N GLY A 344 38.70 -25.81 13.24
CA GLY A 344 39.98 -25.64 12.54
C GLY A 344 40.80 -24.51 13.18
N GLY A 345 41.90 -24.85 13.85
CA GLY A 345 42.77 -23.94 14.59
C GLY A 345 43.74 -23.10 13.73
N PRO A 346 44.63 -22.31 14.37
CA PRO A 346 45.25 -21.13 13.78
C PRO A 346 46.57 -21.42 13.04
N GLY A 347 46.84 -20.65 11.98
CA GLY A 347 48.11 -20.65 11.26
C GLY A 347 48.67 -19.24 11.09
N GLU A 348 49.88 -19.04 11.59
CA GLU A 348 50.65 -17.80 11.65
C GLU A 348 51.19 -17.32 10.29
N GLY A 349 51.42 -16.00 10.19
CA GLY A 349 52.71 -15.47 9.74
C GLY A 349 52.80 -14.90 8.31
N GLY A 350 53.13 -13.61 8.21
CA GLY A 350 53.64 -13.01 6.97
C GLY A 350 53.67 -11.48 6.98
N ALA A 351 54.78 -10.90 7.46
CA ALA A 351 55.09 -9.47 7.45
C ALA A 351 55.48 -8.92 6.06
N PRO A 352 55.42 -7.60 5.81
CA PRO A 352 55.70 -6.96 4.51
C PRO A 352 57.18 -6.57 4.34
N PRO A 353 57.68 -6.31 3.11
CA PRO A 353 58.98 -5.68 2.92
C PRO A 353 58.90 -4.20 2.49
N GLU A 354 59.78 -3.39 3.11
CA GLU A 354 60.12 -2.00 2.74
C GLU A 354 61.42 -1.90 1.92
N GLY A 355 61.50 -0.88 1.05
CA GLY A 355 62.69 -0.04 0.71
C GLY A 355 63.66 -0.50 -0.40
N ALA A 356 63.75 0.15 -1.59
CA ALA A 356 64.37 1.45 -2.00
C ALA A 356 65.78 1.26 -2.66
N PRO A 357 66.47 2.26 -3.30
CA PRO A 357 66.11 3.59 -3.86
C PRO A 357 66.71 3.88 -5.29
N GLY A 358 66.45 5.08 -5.87
CA GLY A 358 67.46 5.74 -6.73
C GLY A 358 67.01 6.68 -7.89
N GLU A 359 66.97 7.99 -7.60
CA GLU A 359 67.46 9.15 -8.39
C GLU A 359 66.89 9.57 -9.78
N GLY A 360 66.54 10.86 -9.88
CA GLY A 360 66.73 11.69 -11.10
C GLY A 360 65.55 12.60 -11.54
N GLY A 361 65.53 13.88 -11.12
CA GLY A 361 64.82 14.97 -11.85
C GLY A 361 65.76 15.66 -12.87
N PRO A 362 65.49 16.90 -13.38
CA PRO A 362 64.29 17.77 -13.31
C PRO A 362 63.95 18.51 -14.65
N GLY A 363 62.93 19.39 -14.63
CA GLY A 363 62.69 20.49 -15.61
C GLY A 363 61.22 20.58 -16.03
N GLY A 364 60.44 21.59 -15.58
CA GLY A 364 60.28 22.94 -16.19
C GLY A 364 59.12 22.87 -17.20
N ASP A 365 58.14 23.76 -17.34
CA ASP A 365 57.84 25.11 -16.87
C ASP A 365 56.32 25.34 -17.08
N ALA A 366 55.72 26.25 -16.33
CA ALA A 366 54.42 26.84 -16.67
C ALA A 366 54.57 27.85 -17.84
N PRO A 367 53.45 28.33 -18.41
CA PRO A 367 53.26 29.77 -18.22
C PRO A 367 51.81 30.19 -17.96
N ALA A 368 51.72 31.31 -17.25
CA ALA A 368 50.57 32.20 -17.16
C ALA A 368 50.61 33.27 -18.27
N GLY A 369 49.44 33.84 -18.59
CA GLY A 369 49.28 35.08 -19.38
C GLY A 369 47.89 35.14 -20.02
N ALA A 370 46.86 35.71 -19.38
CA ALA A 370 46.54 37.15 -19.22
C ALA A 370 45.42 37.59 -20.21
N PRO A 371 44.59 38.58 -19.85
CA PRO A 371 43.29 38.86 -20.45
C PRO A 371 43.38 39.83 -21.64
N SER A 372 42.31 39.90 -22.44
CA SER A 372 42.14 40.96 -23.44
C SER A 372 40.94 41.83 -23.05
N ASP A 373 41.25 43.11 -22.84
CA ASP A 373 40.33 44.24 -22.76
C ASP A 373 40.31 44.93 -24.13
N GLY A 374 39.18 45.52 -24.50
CA GLY A 374 38.98 46.15 -25.80
C GLY A 374 37.65 46.88 -25.89
N GLY A 375 37.58 48.05 -25.24
CA GLY A 375 36.54 49.06 -25.46
C GLY A 375 36.95 50.15 -26.46
N GLY A 376 35.92 50.80 -27.02
CA GLY A 376 35.94 52.03 -27.83
C GLY A 376 35.29 51.83 -29.21
N ASP A 377 34.38 52.66 -29.75
CA ASP A 377 33.76 53.92 -29.31
C ASP A 377 32.63 54.28 -30.30
N GLU A 378 31.62 55.03 -29.82
CA GLU A 378 30.88 56.12 -30.50
C GLU A 378 30.01 55.90 -31.78
N GLN A 379 28.68 56.13 -31.69
CA GLN A 379 27.97 57.33 -32.23
C GLN A 379 26.42 57.20 -32.29
N ALA A 380 25.79 58.32 -31.92
CA ALA A 380 24.42 58.82 -32.18
C ALA A 380 23.24 58.29 -31.35
#